data_AF-A0A543Q6K5-F1
#
_entry.id   AF-A0A543Q6K5-F1
#
_cell.length_a   1.000
_cell.length_b   1.000
_cell.length_c   1.000
_cell.angle_alpha   90.00
_cell.angle_beta   90.00
_cell.angle_gamma   90.00
#
_symmetry.space_group_name_H-M   'P 1'
#
loop_
_entity.id
_entity.type
_entity.pdbx_description
1 polymer ?
#
loop_
_entity_poly.entity_id
_entity_poly.type
_entity_poly.pdbx_seq_one_letter_code
_entity_poly.pdbx_strand_id
1 'polypeptide(L)'
;MVKKNTSGPVRRVYADIVGDDAVDLEILEVSLGIQRIAKSKSDRDGLLIKSALLALGRAVDDYRAESGVKHPEYEAFVEWLNTDGKPQDAVKTDSVTAVGHFLDNHATEAV
;
A
#
# COMPACT_ATOMS: atom_id res chain seq x y z
N MET A 1 35.56 25.17 -9.50
CA MET A 1 34.34 24.82 -8.74
C MET A 1 33.62 23.71 -9.51
N VAL A 2 33.77 22.45 -9.09
CA VAL A 2 33.20 21.29 -9.80
C VAL A 2 31.72 21.18 -9.46
N LYS A 3 30.84 21.29 -10.46
CA LYS A 3 29.42 20.96 -10.32
C LYS A 3 29.32 19.48 -9.97
N LYS A 4 28.96 19.14 -8.72
CA LYS A 4 28.61 17.76 -8.38
C LYS A 4 27.36 17.41 -9.19
N ASN A 5 27.48 16.44 -10.09
CA ASN A 5 26.32 15.85 -10.74
C ASN A 5 25.46 15.21 -9.64
N THR A 6 24.31 15.81 -9.35
CA THR A 6 23.23 15.26 -8.52
C THR A 6 22.52 14.09 -9.22
N SER A 7 23.24 13.31 -10.02
CA SER A 7 22.69 12.19 -10.76
C SER A 7 22.74 10.94 -9.89
N GLY A 8 21.83 10.89 -8.91
CA GLY A 8 21.44 9.62 -8.29
C GLY A 8 20.79 8.68 -9.31
N PRO A 9 20.48 7.43 -8.93
CA PRO A 9 19.82 6.50 -9.82
C PRO A 9 18.46 7.06 -10.28
N VAL A 10 18.26 7.14 -11.59
CA VAL A 10 17.00 7.56 -12.20
C VAL A 10 16.14 6.33 -12.45
N ARG A 11 15.01 6.20 -11.75
CA ARG A 11 13.99 5.18 -12.01
C ARG A 11 12.87 5.81 -12.84
N ARG A 12 12.57 5.21 -14.00
CA ARG A 12 11.43 5.61 -14.84
C ARG A 12 10.25 4.71 -14.56
N VAL A 13 9.07 5.30 -14.40
CA VAL A 13 7.81 4.60 -14.19
C VAL A 13 6.89 5.03 -15.32
N TYR A 14 6.29 4.07 -16.01
CA TYR A 14 5.27 4.29 -17.03
C TYR A 14 4.02 3.51 -16.61
N ALA A 15 2.88 4.18 -16.63
CA ALA A 15 1.59 3.60 -16.34
C ALA A 15 0.57 4.22 -17.31
N ASP A 16 -0.19 3.36 -17.98
CA ASP A 16 -1.33 3.78 -18.79
C ASP A 16 -2.58 3.61 -17.94
N ILE A 17 -3.25 4.73 -17.65
CA ILE A 17 -4.49 4.77 -16.88
C ILE A 17 -5.62 5.01 -17.88
N VAL A 18 -6.64 4.16 -17.85
CA VAL A 18 -7.75 4.15 -18.83
C VAL A 18 -9.08 3.98 -18.13
N GLY A 19 -10.17 4.36 -18.80
CA GLY A 19 -11.53 4.21 -18.25
C GLY A 19 -11.78 5.16 -17.09
N ASP A 20 -12.47 4.68 -16.06
CA ASP A 20 -12.91 5.49 -14.92
C ASP A 20 -11.73 6.03 -14.11
N ASP A 21 -10.67 5.25 -13.93
CA ASP A 21 -9.45 5.69 -13.23
C ASP A 21 -8.79 6.91 -13.90
N ALA A 22 -8.93 7.03 -15.23
CA ALA A 22 -8.40 8.18 -15.97
C ALA A 22 -9.22 9.45 -15.69
N VAL A 23 -10.53 9.29 -15.50
CA VAL A 23 -11.44 10.37 -15.11
C VAL A 23 -11.18 10.79 -13.67
N ASP A 24 -10.99 9.83 -12.75
CA ASP A 24 -10.66 10.12 -11.36
C ASP A 24 -9.32 10.87 -11.24
N LEU A 25 -8.33 10.49 -12.05
CA LEU A 25 -7.07 11.22 -12.13
C LEU A 25 -7.29 12.68 -12.55
N GLU A 26 -8.14 12.94 -13.54
CA GLU A 26 -8.49 14.29 -13.97
C GLU A 26 -9.19 15.09 -12.87
N ILE A 27 -10.11 14.45 -12.13
CA ILE A 27 -10.77 15.05 -10.97
C ILE A 27 -9.74 15.43 -9.90
N LEU A 28 -8.77 14.56 -9.61
CA LEU A 28 -7.69 14.83 -8.66
C LEU A 28 -6.79 15.98 -9.12
N GLU A 29 -6.43 16.03 -10.41
CA GLU A 29 -5.65 17.14 -10.98
C GLU A 29 -6.33 18.49 -10.77
N VAL A 30 -7.64 18.55 -11.03
CA VAL A 30 -8.45 19.76 -10.88
C VAL A 30 -8.59 20.13 -9.40
N SER A 31 -8.88 19.15 -8.55
CA SER A 31 -9.08 19.35 -7.10
C SER A 31 -7.82 19.87 -6.41
N LEU A 32 -6.65 19.38 -6.82
CA LEU A 32 -5.35 19.83 -6.32
C LEU A 32 -4.88 21.14 -6.98
N GLY A 33 -5.61 21.65 -7.98
CA GLY A 33 -5.26 22.86 -8.71
C GLY A 33 -3.98 22.75 -9.52
N ILE A 34 -3.53 21.53 -9.86
CA ILE A 34 -2.26 21.30 -10.56
C ILE A 34 -2.26 21.97 -11.93
N GLN A 35 -3.42 22.00 -12.60
CA GLN A 35 -3.57 22.66 -13.90
C GLN A 35 -3.23 24.17 -13.86
N ARG A 36 -3.30 24.82 -12.69
CA ARG A 36 -2.98 26.26 -12.54
C ARG A 36 -1.48 26.53 -12.41
N ILE A 37 -0.70 25.52 -12.01
CA ILE A 37 0.73 25.66 -11.71
C ILE A 37 1.62 24.92 -12.71
N ALA A 38 1.11 23.83 -13.30
CA ALA A 38 1.86 23.03 -14.26
C ALA A 38 1.96 23.73 -15.61
N LYS A 39 3.17 23.73 -16.19
CA LYS A 39 3.44 24.41 -17.47
C LYS A 39 3.34 23.50 -18.69
N SER A 40 3.27 22.19 -18.47
CA SER A 40 3.17 21.18 -19.52
C SER A 40 2.54 19.90 -18.97
N LYS A 41 2.12 18.99 -19.87
CA LYS A 41 1.65 17.65 -19.48
C LYS A 41 2.68 16.92 -18.62
N SER A 42 3.95 16.88 -19.05
CA SER A 42 4.99 16.16 -18.30
C SER A 42 5.23 16.74 -16.91
N ASP A 43 5.09 18.06 -16.75
CA ASP A 43 5.19 18.75 -15.45
C ASP A 43 4.01 18.39 -14.55
N ARG A 44 2.79 18.34 -15.11
CA ARG A 44 1.58 17.90 -14.43
C ARG A 44 1.68 16.46 -13.94
N ASP A 45 2.04 15.54 -14.83
CA ASP A 45 2.25 14.12 -14.50
C ASP A 45 3.33 13.99 -13.40
N GLY A 46 4.40 14.80 -13.49
CA GLY A 46 5.44 14.84 -12.47
C GLY A 46 4.95 15.33 -11.10
N LEU A 47 4.05 16.32 -11.06
CA LEU A 47 3.46 16.83 -9.81
C LEU A 47 2.48 15.83 -9.20
N LEU A 48 1.69 15.13 -10.03
CA LEU A 48 0.83 14.04 -9.58
C LEU A 48 1.63 12.90 -8.95
N ILE A 49 2.66 12.40 -9.65
CA ILE A 49 3.50 11.30 -9.15
C ILE A 49 4.19 11.70 -7.85
N LYS A 50 4.71 12.93 -7.75
CA LYS A 50 5.32 13.42 -6.50
C LYS A 50 4.32 13.43 -5.34
N SER A 51 3.11 13.91 -5.60
CA SER A 51 2.04 13.95 -4.59
C SER A 51 1.62 12.54 -4.15
N ALA A 52 1.47 11.62 -5.12
CA ALA A 52 1.14 10.22 -4.85
C ALA A 52 2.22 9.51 -4.01
N LEU A 53 3.51 9.74 -4.29
CA LEU A 53 4.59 9.17 -3.50
C LEU A 53 4.63 9.70 -2.07
N LEU A 54 4.34 10.99 -1.88
CA LEU A 54 4.24 11.58 -0.53
C LEU A 54 3.05 11.00 0.25
N ALA A 55 1.90 10.86 -0.40
CA ALA A 55 0.71 10.25 0.19
C ALA A 55 0.95 8.78 0.56
N LEU A 56 1.54 8.00 -0.35
CA LEU A 56 1.88 6.59 -0.12
C LEU A 56 2.87 6.43 1.04
N GLY A 57 3.89 7.30 1.13
CA GLY A 57 4.84 7.28 2.25
C GLY A 57 4.17 7.50 3.60
N ARG A 58 3.26 8.48 3.68
CA ARG A 58 2.46 8.74 4.90
C ARG A 58 1.58 7.55 5.25
N ALA A 59 0.84 7.02 4.28
CA ALA A 59 -0.03 5.87 4.49
C ALA A 59 0.74 4.62 4.98
N VAL A 60 1.96 4.38 4.47
CA VAL A 60 2.82 3.30 4.97
C VAL A 60 3.25 3.55 6.42
N ASP A 61 3.57 4.78 6.78
CA ASP A 61 3.94 5.13 8.16
C ASP A 61 2.75 5.02 9.11
N ASP A 62 1.55 5.39 8.67
CA ASP A 62 0.31 5.21 9.43
C ASP A 62 0.00 3.71 9.65
N TYR A 63 0.09 2.90 8.59
CA TYR A 63 -0.05 1.44 8.68
C TYR A 63 0.95 0.82 9.66
N ARG A 64 2.22 1.27 9.63
CA ARG A 64 3.26 0.80 10.55
C ARG A 64 2.93 1.13 12.00
N ALA A 65 2.41 2.33 12.25
CA ALA A 65 2.03 2.77 13.59
C ALA A 65 0.85 1.96 14.14
N GLU A 66 -0.11 1.61 13.29
CA GLU A 66 -1.30 0.84 13.69
C GLU A 66 -1.03 -0.66 13.83
N SER A 67 -0.37 -1.28 12.84
CA SER A 67 -0.14 -2.73 12.81
C SER A 67 1.10 -3.19 13.58
N GLY A 68 2.05 -2.29 13.85
CA GLY A 68 3.38 -2.63 14.36
C GLY A 68 4.30 -3.31 13.34
N VAL A 69 3.85 -3.52 12.10
CA VAL A 69 4.63 -4.19 11.04
C VAL A 69 5.52 -3.18 10.32
N LYS A 70 6.84 -3.35 10.43
CA LYS A 70 7.82 -2.43 9.83
C LYS A 70 7.76 -2.38 8.29
N HIS A 71 7.43 -3.48 7.63
CA HIS A 71 7.34 -3.57 6.17
C HIS A 71 6.03 -4.24 5.80
N PRO A 72 5.01 -3.48 5.37
CA PRO A 72 3.75 -4.06 4.94
C PRO A 72 3.93 -4.97 3.73
N GLU A 73 3.23 -6.11 3.74
CA GLU A 73 2.95 -6.88 2.53
C GLU A 73 1.92 -6.13 1.69
N TYR A 74 2.08 -6.19 0.36
CA TYR A 74 1.28 -5.37 -0.56
C TYR A 74 -0.22 -5.60 -0.42
N GLU A 75 -0.66 -6.87 -0.39
CA GLU A 75 -2.09 -7.24 -0.32
C GLU A 75 -2.75 -6.72 0.96
N ALA A 76 -2.12 -6.95 2.11
CA ALA A 76 -2.62 -6.49 3.41
C ALA A 76 -2.69 -4.96 3.51
N PHE A 77 -1.71 -4.26 2.93
CA PHE A 77 -1.71 -2.80 2.89
C PHE A 77 -2.80 -2.24 1.98
N VAL A 78 -3.02 -2.84 0.81
CA VAL A 78 -4.10 -2.42 -0.08
C VAL A 78 -5.47 -2.71 0.54
N GLU A 79 -5.63 -3.83 1.23
CA GLU A 79 -6.85 -4.12 1.98
C GLU A 79 -7.10 -3.04 3.05
N TRP A 80 -6.09 -2.70 3.85
CA TRP A 80 -6.17 -1.64 4.85
C TRP A 80 -6.48 -0.25 4.26
N LEU A 81 -5.93 0.08 3.09
CA LEU A 81 -6.26 1.33 2.39
C LEU A 81 -7.74 1.39 2.00
N ASN A 82 -8.35 0.25 1.63
CA ASN A 82 -9.76 0.19 1.25
C ASN A 82 -10.72 0.23 2.45
N THR A 83 -10.22 0.05 3.68
CA THR A 83 -11.03 0.15 4.91
C THR A 83 -10.94 1.51 5.59
N ASP A 84 -10.40 2.54 4.93
CA ASP A 84 -10.15 3.88 5.47
C ASP A 84 -9.30 3.90 6.75
N GLY A 85 -8.40 2.92 6.92
CA GLY A 85 -7.62 2.78 8.16
C GLY A 85 -8.47 2.53 9.40
N LYS A 86 -9.73 2.07 9.22
CA LYS A 86 -10.48 1.51 10.32
C LYS A 86 -9.95 0.11 10.57
N PRO A 87 -9.54 -0.22 11.81
CA PRO A 87 -9.31 -1.61 12.14
C PRO A 87 -10.59 -2.34 11.78
N GLN A 88 -10.48 -3.43 11.01
CA GLN A 88 -11.56 -4.39 11.00
C GLN A 88 -11.74 -4.76 12.47
N ASP A 89 -12.85 -4.32 13.08
CA ASP A 89 -13.29 -4.84 14.37
C ASP A 89 -13.11 -6.33 14.23
N ALA A 90 -12.17 -6.88 15.01
CA ALA A 90 -11.79 -8.27 14.93
C ALA A 90 -13.08 -9.05 14.85
N VAL A 91 -13.36 -9.61 13.66
CA VAL A 91 -14.38 -10.63 13.55
C VAL A 91 -13.80 -11.71 14.43
N LYS A 92 -14.24 -11.71 15.69
CA LYS A 92 -14.15 -12.85 16.58
C LYS A 92 -14.92 -13.92 15.86
N THR A 93 -14.24 -14.65 14.99
CA THR A 93 -14.57 -16.02 14.69
C THR A 93 -14.37 -16.77 15.99
N ASP A 94 -15.35 -16.63 16.88
CA ASP A 94 -15.66 -17.63 17.89
C ASP A 94 -16.06 -18.91 17.12
N SER A 95 -15.07 -19.62 16.60
CA SER A 95 -15.22 -21.02 16.20
C SER A 95 -14.30 -21.86 17.06
N VAL A 96 -14.83 -22.12 18.26
CA VAL A 96 -14.63 -23.28 19.13
C VAL A 96 -13.97 -24.48 18.42
N THR A 97 -12.77 -24.81 18.92
CA THR A 97 -12.29 -26.15 19.31
C THR A 97 -12.47 -27.32 18.34
N ALA A 98 -11.34 -27.78 17.78
CA ALA A 98 -10.99 -29.20 17.87
C ALA A 98 -9.47 -29.34 18.03
N VAL A 99 -9.09 -29.79 19.21
CA VAL A 99 -7.75 -30.08 19.71
C VAL A 99 -7.06 -31.10 18.79
N GLY A 100 -5.86 -30.78 18.33
CA GLY A 100 -5.06 -31.67 17.50
C GLY A 100 -3.58 -31.49 17.72
N HIS A 101 -3.12 -31.61 18.97
CA HIS A 101 -1.69 -31.81 19.22
C HIS A 101 -1.44 -32.60 20.51
N PHE A 102 -0.61 -33.65 20.37
CA PHE A 102 0.38 -34.15 21.34
C PHE A 102 0.15 -35.52 22.03
N LEU A 103 0.87 -36.51 21.46
CA LEU A 103 1.72 -37.57 22.04
C LEU A 103 1.21 -38.94 22.56
N ASP A 104 1.94 -39.93 22.03
CA ASP A 104 2.60 -41.09 22.65
C ASP A 104 1.87 -42.41 22.99
N ASN A 105 2.37 -43.46 22.31
CA ASN A 105 2.78 -44.79 22.78
C ASN A 105 1.90 -45.54 23.80
N HIS A 106 1.41 -46.73 23.41
CA HIS A 106 2.00 -48.02 23.83
C HIS A 106 1.26 -49.23 23.20
N ALA A 107 2.06 -50.10 22.56
CA ALA A 107 2.10 -51.57 22.63
C ALA A 107 0.84 -52.47 22.80
N THR A 108 0.92 -53.63 22.11
CA THR A 108 0.31 -54.97 22.41
C THR A 108 -1.21 -55.09 22.24
N GLU A 109 -1.82 -56.14 21.69
CA GLU A 109 -1.45 -57.56 21.56
C GLU A 109 -2.37 -58.24 20.52
N ALA A 110 -1.96 -59.43 20.07
CA ALA A 110 -2.65 -60.30 19.12
C ALA A 110 -3.99 -60.86 19.63
N VAL A 111 -4.87 -61.28 18.71
CA VAL A 111 -5.50 -62.63 18.58
C VAL A 111 -6.12 -62.72 17.18
#